data_AF-A0A2E1IVH6-F1
#
_entry.id   AF-A0A2E1IVH6-F1
#
_cell.length_a   1.000
_cell.length_b   1.000
_cell.length_c   1.000
_cell.angle_alpha   90.00
_cell.angle_beta   90.00
_cell.angle_gamma   90.00
#
_symmetry.space_group_name_H-M   'P 1'
#
loop_
_entity.id
_entity.type
_entity.pdbx_description
1 polymer ?
#
loop_
_entity_poly.entity_id
_entity_poly.type
_entity_poly.pdbx_seq_one_letter_code
_entity_poly.pdbx_strand_id
1 'polypeptide(L)'
;MTRTFGHKIFKIEEHVDRLYKSLNYMDIEIDVSKKEMINISKMILEKNLHLLGPNDDYWIGQRISRGVDKVGGEQWDLDGGPTVIVECAPL
;
A
#
# COMPACT_ATOMS: atom_id res chain seq x y z
N MET A 1 -5.55 5.55 1.04
CA MET A 1 -6.70 4.68 1.40
C MET A 1 -7.85 4.94 0.45
N THR A 2 -8.52 3.87 0.05
CA THR A 2 -9.76 3.86 -0.75
C THR A 2 -10.65 2.69 -0.29
N ARG A 3 -11.96 2.77 -0.54
CA ARG A 3 -12.94 1.74 -0.20
C ARG A 3 -13.35 0.96 -1.45
N THR A 4 -13.82 -0.27 -1.28
CA THR A 4 -14.54 -1.00 -2.34
C THR A 4 -16.02 -0.64 -2.38
N PHE A 5 -16.64 -0.73 -3.56
CA PHE A 5 -18.09 -0.74 -3.69
C PHE A 5 -18.50 -1.95 -4.51
N GLY A 6 -19.31 -2.83 -3.92
CA GLY A 6 -19.67 -4.09 -4.57
C GLY A 6 -18.42 -4.87 -4.97
N HIS A 7 -17.46 -4.96 -4.05
CA HIS A 7 -16.20 -5.69 -4.23
C HIS A 7 -15.28 -5.14 -5.33
N LYS A 8 -15.46 -3.88 -5.75
CA LYS A 8 -14.55 -3.20 -6.69
C LYS A 8 -13.87 -2.00 -6.05
N ILE A 9 -12.56 -1.90 -6.16
CA ILE A 9 -11.79 -0.78 -5.62
C ILE A 9 -12.17 0.53 -6.32
N PHE A 10 -12.56 1.54 -5.56
CA PHE A 10 -12.89 2.84 -6.12
C PHE A 10 -11.62 3.62 -6.50
N LYS A 11 -11.51 4.01 -7.79
CA LYS A 11 -10.50 4.95 -8.31
C LYS A 11 -9.05 4.64 -7.90
N ILE A 12 -8.65 3.37 -7.96
CA ILE A 12 -7.34 2.93 -7.45
C ILE A 12 -6.18 3.59 -8.18
N GLU A 13 -6.30 3.77 -9.50
CA GLU A 13 -5.31 4.44 -10.34
C GLU A 13 -5.07 5.88 -9.86
N GLU A 14 -6.12 6.68 -9.65
CA GLU A 14 -6.01 8.07 -9.18
C GLU A 14 -5.47 8.16 -7.74
N HIS A 15 -5.85 7.22 -6.88
CA HIS A 15 -5.34 7.16 -5.52
C HIS A 15 -3.85 6.80 -5.46
N VAL A 16 -3.40 5.87 -6.29
CA VAL A 16 -1.98 5.52 -6.42
C VAL A 16 -1.20 6.68 -7.03
N ASP A 17 -1.73 7.36 -8.05
CA ASP A 17 -1.08 8.55 -8.59
C ASP A 17 -0.85 9.64 -7.53
N ARG A 18 -1.86 9.89 -6.68
CA ARG A 18 -1.74 10.82 -5.56
C ARG A 18 -0.72 10.35 -4.52
N LEU A 19 -0.65 9.06 -4.25
CA LEU A 19 0.35 8.48 -3.34
C LEU A 19 1.77 8.76 -3.82
N TYR A 20 2.06 8.50 -5.10
CA TYR A 20 3.40 8.72 -5.66
C TYR A 20 3.78 10.21 -5.72
N LYS A 21 2.81 11.10 -5.94
CA LYS A 21 3.05 12.55 -5.78
C LYS A 21 3.46 12.90 -4.35
N SER A 22 2.87 12.23 -3.35
CA SER A 22 3.20 12.41 -1.94
C SER A 22 4.59 11.86 -1.62
N LEU A 23 4.95 10.68 -2.14
CA LEU A 23 6.30 10.12 -2.01
C LEU A 23 7.37 11.04 -2.59
N ASN A 24 7.14 11.58 -3.78
CA ASN A 24 8.03 12.56 -4.40
C ASN A 24 8.16 13.83 -3.56
N TYR A 25 7.06 14.35 -3.01
CA TYR A 25 7.09 15.51 -2.12
C TYR A 25 7.87 15.25 -0.82
N MET A 26 7.79 14.02 -0.31
CA MET A 26 8.46 13.61 0.92
C MET A 26 9.89 13.13 0.70
N ASP A 27 10.37 13.03 -0.54
CA ASP A 27 11.69 12.45 -0.85
C ASP A 27 11.83 11.04 -0.25
N ILE A 28 10.86 10.16 -0.57
CA ILE A 28 10.86 8.74 -0.22
C ILE A 28 10.82 7.94 -1.52
N GLU A 29 11.91 7.23 -1.80
CA GLU A 29 12.01 6.32 -2.94
C GLU A 29 11.65 4.89 -2.52
N ILE A 30 10.85 4.19 -3.32
CA ILE A 30 10.49 2.79 -3.08
C ILE A 30 10.74 1.98 -4.35
N ASP A 31 11.13 0.71 -4.22
CA ASP A 31 11.31 -0.20 -5.34
C ASP A 31 9.99 -0.90 -5.73
N VAL A 32 8.95 -0.08 -5.92
CA VAL A 32 7.64 -0.53 -6.40
C VAL A 32 7.13 0.51 -7.37
N SER A 33 6.80 0.11 -8.58
CA SER A 33 6.17 1.00 -9.57
C SER A 33 4.69 1.23 -9.28
N LYS A 34 4.13 2.33 -9.81
CA LYS A 34 2.69 2.60 -9.72
C LYS A 34 1.82 1.42 -10.17
N LYS A 35 2.22 0.78 -11.28
CA LYS A 35 1.52 -0.36 -11.85
C LYS A 35 1.56 -1.57 -10.91
N GLU A 36 2.72 -1.85 -10.32
CA GLU A 36 2.84 -2.92 -9.32
C GLU A 36 2.01 -2.63 -8.07
N MET A 37 2.02 -1.40 -7.57
CA MET A 37 1.21 -0.99 -6.42
C MET A 37 -0.30 -1.21 -6.68
N ILE A 38 -0.78 -0.88 -7.88
CA ILE A 38 -2.18 -1.15 -8.30
C ILE A 38 -2.44 -2.65 -8.34
N ASN A 39 -1.54 -3.44 -8.94
CA ASN A 39 -1.69 -4.89 -9.04
C ASN A 39 -1.68 -5.58 -7.68
N ILE A 40 -0.77 -5.18 -6.78
CA ILE A 40 -0.70 -5.67 -5.40
C ILE A 40 -2.01 -5.37 -4.67
N SER A 41 -2.54 -4.15 -4.84
CA SER A 41 -3.81 -3.75 -4.22
C SER A 41 -4.98 -4.59 -4.71
N LYS A 42 -5.03 -4.90 -6.02
CA LYS A 42 -6.05 -5.78 -6.62
C LYS A 42 -5.90 -7.24 -6.13
N MET A 43 -4.67 -7.74 -6.06
CA MET A 43 -4.37 -9.09 -5.57
C MET A 43 -4.77 -9.27 -4.10
N ILE A 44 -4.52 -8.28 -3.23
CA ILE A 44 -4.89 -8.36 -1.82
C ILE A 44 -6.40 -8.41 -1.65
N LEU A 45 -7.14 -7.59 -2.40
CA LEU A 45 -8.60 -7.67 -2.42
C LEU A 45 -9.05 -9.08 -2.83
N GLU A 46 -8.60 -9.56 -4.00
CA GLU A 46 -8.99 -10.86 -4.53
C GLU A 46 -8.76 -12.01 -3.53
N LYS A 47 -7.58 -12.02 -2.89
CA LYS A 47 -7.24 -13.04 -1.89
C LYS A 47 -8.14 -13.01 -0.65
N ASN A 48 -8.73 -11.86 -0.30
CA ASN A 48 -9.53 -11.70 0.91
C ASN A 48 -11.04 -11.56 0.66
N LEU A 49 -11.49 -11.52 -0.61
CA LEU A 49 -12.91 -11.36 -0.96
C LEU A 49 -13.80 -12.44 -0.35
N HIS A 50 -13.29 -13.66 -0.23
CA HIS A 50 -14.01 -14.79 0.36
C HIS A 50 -14.39 -14.61 1.84
N LEU A 51 -13.80 -13.64 2.53
CA LEU A 51 -14.10 -13.31 3.93
C LEU A 51 -15.23 -12.28 4.08
N LEU A 52 -15.68 -11.65 2.99
CA LEU A 52 -16.78 -10.67 3.02
C LEU A 52 -18.12 -11.29 2.64
N GLY A 53 -19.18 -10.77 3.24
CA GLY A 53 -20.54 -10.97 2.75
C GLY A 53 -20.80 -10.23 1.42
N PRO A 54 -21.91 -10.55 0.74
CA PRO A 54 -22.24 -9.98 -0.57
C PRO A 54 -22.47 -8.47 -0.56
N ASN A 55 -22.76 -7.87 0.60
CA ASN A 55 -23.03 -6.44 0.76
C ASN A 55 -21.96 -5.72 1.60
N ASP A 56 -20.92 -6.44 2.01
CA ASP A 56 -19.84 -5.88 2.81
C ASP A 56 -18.72 -5.36 1.89
N ASP A 57 -17.91 -4.45 2.41
CA ASP A 57 -16.82 -3.82 1.66
C ASP A 57 -15.52 -3.80 2.46
N TYR A 58 -14.41 -3.61 1.75
CA TYR A 58 -13.08 -3.42 2.32
C TYR A 58 -12.61 -1.98 2.23
N TRP A 59 -11.89 -1.55 3.26
CA TRP A 59 -10.90 -0.49 3.16
C TRP A 59 -9.64 -1.11 2.59
N ILE A 60 -8.99 -0.40 1.67
CA ILE A 60 -7.72 -0.79 1.09
C ILE A 60 -6.74 0.36 1.31
N GLY A 61 -5.63 0.05 1.97
CA GLY A 61 -4.62 1.00 2.38
C GLY A 61 -3.24 0.62 1.86
N GLN A 62 -2.58 1.57 1.21
CA GLN A 62 -1.14 1.56 0.99
C GLN A 62 -0.51 2.50 2.01
N ARG A 63 0.34 1.97 2.88
CA ARG A 63 1.07 2.73 3.91
C ARG A 63 2.55 2.65 3.61
N ILE A 64 3.19 3.80 3.60
CA ILE A 64 4.61 3.91 3.30
C ILE A 64 5.24 4.80 4.35
N SER A 65 6.32 4.33 4.94
CA SER A 65 7.17 5.09 5.86
C SER A 65 8.61 5.10 5.35
N ARG A 66 9.43 6.04 5.85
CA ARG A 66 10.89 6.01 5.65
C ARG A 66 11.55 4.73 6.17
N GLY A 67 10.83 3.99 7.01
CA GLY A 67 11.23 2.70 7.57
C GLY A 67 12.32 2.89 8.62
N VAL A 68 13.27 1.99 8.65
CA VAL A 68 14.31 1.97 9.69
C VAL A 68 15.51 2.78 9.23
N ASP A 69 15.93 3.74 10.07
CA ASP A 69 17.16 4.49 9.84
C ASP A 69 18.37 3.55 9.97
N LYS A 70 19.35 3.72 9.07
CA LYS A 70 20.67 3.12 9.24
C LYS A 70 21.40 3.88 10.35
N VAL A 71 21.16 3.51 11.60
CA VAL A 71 21.90 4.08 12.74
C VAL A 71 23.29 3.45 12.76
N GLY A 72 24.35 4.27 12.61
CA GLY A 72 25.73 3.79 12.65
C GLY A 72 26.08 3.14 13.99
N GLY A 73 26.76 1.98 13.95
CA GLY A 73 27.10 1.17 15.13
C GLY A 73 27.44 -0.27 14.75
N GLU A 74 27.37 -1.23 15.68
CA GLU A 74 27.63 -2.67 15.43
C GLU A 74 26.62 -3.35 14.48
N GLN A 75 25.63 -2.60 13.96
CA GLN A 75 24.51 -3.09 13.17
C GLN A 75 24.63 -2.70 11.68
N TRP A 76 25.81 -2.92 11.08
CA TRP A 76 26.06 -2.65 9.65
C TRP A 76 25.20 -3.51 8.70
N ASP A 77 24.69 -4.63 9.20
CA ASP A 77 23.92 -5.62 8.42
C ASP A 77 22.41 -5.29 8.33
N LEU A 78 21.93 -4.21 8.97
CA LEU A 78 20.56 -3.78 8.77
C LEU A 78 20.44 -2.99 7.47
N ASP A 79 19.79 -3.61 6.48
CA ASP A 79 19.21 -2.89 5.35
C ASP A 79 18.08 -1.99 5.87
N GLY A 80 18.46 -0.79 6.31
CA GLY A 80 17.52 0.30 6.53
C GLY A 80 16.87 0.76 5.21
N GLY A 81 15.87 1.62 5.33
CA GLY A 81 15.12 2.16 4.19
C GLY A 81 13.61 1.94 4.29
N PRO A 82 12.86 2.42 3.28
CA PRO A 82 11.41 2.53 3.35
C PRO A 82 10.68 1.20 3.54
N THR A 83 9.61 1.27 4.32
CA THR A 83 8.69 0.14 4.54
C THR A 83 7.41 0.40 3.79
N VAL A 84 6.98 -0.58 2.99
CA VAL A 84 5.72 -0.55 2.24
C VAL A 84 4.79 -1.62 2.78
N ILE A 85 3.59 -1.21 3.19
CA ILE A 85 2.52 -2.11 3.63
C ILE A 85 1.32 -1.87 2.72
N VAL A 86 0.73 -2.94 2.20
CA VAL A 86 -0.57 -2.89 1.55
C VAL A 86 -1.49 -3.83 2.31
N GLU A 87 -2.65 -3.33 2.72
CA GLU A 87 -3.59 -4.05 3.58
C GLU A 87 -5.04 -3.83 3.14
N CYS A 88 -5.91 -4.75 3.56
CA CYS A 88 -7.34 -4.55 3.54
C CYS A 88 -7.98 -4.87 4.90
N ALA A 89 -9.03 -4.14 5.26
CA ALA A 89 -9.78 -4.33 6.51
C ALA A 89 -11.29 -4.13 6.26
N PRO A 90 -12.18 -4.99 6.80
CA PRO A 90 -13.63 -4.86 6.61
C PRO A 90 -14.13 -3.48 7.06
N LEU A 91 -15.19 -2.98 6.41
CA LEU A 91 -15.90 -1.76 6.81
C LEU A 91 -16.97 -1.98 7.87
#